data_AF-A0A1R1PJR7-F1
#
_entry.id   AF-A0A1R1PJR7-F1
#
_cell.length_a   1.000
_cell.length_b   1.000
_cell.length_c   1.000
_cell.angle_alpha   90.00
_cell.angle_beta   90.00
_cell.angle_gamma   90.00
#
_symmetry.space_group_name_H-M   'P 1'
#
loop_
_entity.id
_entity.type
_entity.pdbx_description
1 polymer ?
#
loop_
_entity_poly.entity_id
_entity_poly.type
_entity_poly.pdbx_seq_one_letter_code
_entity_poly.pdbx_strand_id
1 'polypeptide(L)'
;MYSVRLTLWGANAVQFNMHDNPILAFKNVRVNDFGGRSLSTLSTSSMVANIDIPEAYPLRSWYDGQGKMAHFQSYAGGGGSLTAGQGGDELKTISQVKEENLGNGDKPDYFTIDANIIFIKSENLAYPACPSESCNKKVVLDSSSQLWHCEQCQKGFPSPKYRYIMSMSASDTTGNLWLQCFDDTGSVVLGTSANEIMELHDSNREEFDARINRRNFLKYRFRCRAKSEVYNDTSRVRYTVVSISEIDFVAESMRKFKIIESY
;
A
#
# COMPACT_ATOMS: atom_id res chain seq x y z
N MET A 1 -25.77 -7.92 9.26
CA MET A 1 -25.96 -7.21 7.97
C MET A 1 -24.79 -6.27 7.79
N TYR A 2 -24.42 -5.96 6.55
CA TYR A 2 -23.33 -5.05 6.26
C TYR A 2 -23.82 -3.79 5.56
N SER A 3 -23.11 -2.68 5.75
CA SER A 3 -23.28 -1.44 4.99
C SER A 3 -22.04 -1.17 4.14
N VAL A 4 -22.25 -0.62 2.94
CA VAL A 4 -21.18 -0.26 2.00
C VAL A 4 -21.30 1.23 1.72
N ARG A 5 -20.16 1.95 1.74
CA ARG A 5 -20.13 3.39 1.47
C ARG A 5 -20.07 3.63 -0.04
N LEU A 6 -20.87 4.59 -0.53
CA LEU A 6 -20.85 5.08 -1.90
C LEU A 6 -20.51 6.57 -1.94
N THR A 7 -19.50 6.97 -2.71
CA THR A 7 -19.14 8.39 -2.90
C THR A 7 -19.81 8.97 -4.14
N LEU A 8 -20.56 10.07 -3.95
CA LEU A 8 -21.07 10.93 -5.02
C LEU A 8 -20.05 12.01 -5.37
N TRP A 9 -20.02 12.43 -6.63
CA TRP A 9 -19.13 13.49 -7.11
C TRP A 9 -19.88 14.58 -7.89
N GLY A 10 -19.27 15.77 -7.98
CA GLY A 10 -19.74 16.87 -8.82
C GLY A 10 -21.14 17.36 -8.44
N ALA A 11 -21.96 17.68 -9.45
CA ALA A 11 -23.32 18.20 -9.26
C ALA A 11 -24.20 17.28 -8.42
N ASN A 12 -24.07 15.95 -8.58
CA ASN A 12 -24.84 14.97 -7.81
C ASN A 12 -24.52 15.05 -6.31
N ALA A 13 -23.28 15.35 -5.93
CA ALA A 13 -22.90 15.51 -4.52
C ALA A 13 -23.44 16.84 -3.94
N VAL A 14 -23.38 17.91 -4.73
CA VAL A 14 -23.85 19.25 -4.31
C VAL A 14 -25.37 19.30 -4.18
N GLN A 15 -26.07 18.66 -5.11
CA GLN A 15 -27.55 18.64 -5.16
C GLN A 15 -28.14 17.51 -4.33
N PHE A 16 -27.33 16.68 -3.66
CA PHE A 16 -27.83 15.58 -2.86
C PHE A 16 -28.57 16.11 -1.63
N ASN A 17 -29.90 16.19 -1.75
CA ASN A 17 -30.77 16.53 -0.64
C ASN A 17 -31.96 15.57 -0.63
N MET A 18 -31.81 14.47 0.10
CA MET A 18 -32.80 13.42 0.19
C MET A 18 -33.14 13.17 1.66
N HIS A 19 -34.44 13.12 1.96
CA HIS A 19 -34.98 12.88 3.30
C HIS A 19 -35.76 11.56 3.33
N ASP A 20 -36.15 11.12 4.52
CA ASP A 20 -37.07 9.99 4.74
C ASP A 20 -36.58 8.59 4.31
N ASN A 21 -35.26 8.38 4.25
CA ASN A 21 -34.65 7.09 3.92
C ASN A 21 -35.17 6.51 2.59
N PRO A 22 -34.90 7.19 1.45
CA PRO A 22 -35.38 6.75 0.16
C PRO A 22 -34.65 5.50 -0.31
N ILE A 23 -35.24 4.82 -1.28
CA ILE A 23 -34.55 3.75 -2.00
C ILE A 23 -33.81 4.39 -3.17
N LEU A 24 -32.50 4.17 -3.23
CA LEU A 24 -31.65 4.70 -4.30
C LEU A 24 -31.21 3.57 -5.23
N ALA A 25 -31.52 3.70 -6.51
CA ALA A 25 -31.01 2.84 -7.57
C ALA A 25 -29.82 3.52 -8.25
N PHE A 26 -28.72 2.79 -8.37
CA PHE A 26 -27.49 3.26 -9.01
C PHE A 26 -27.17 2.39 -10.22
N LYS A 27 -26.83 3.03 -11.34
CA LYS A 27 -26.28 2.37 -12.52
C LYS A 27 -24.85 2.83 -12.75
N ASN A 28 -24.00 1.89 -13.17
CA ASN A 28 -22.64 2.14 -13.61
C ASN A 28 -21.77 2.81 -12.52
N VAL A 29 -21.69 2.18 -11.35
CA VAL A 29 -20.84 2.61 -10.24
C VAL A 29 -19.54 1.82 -10.23
N ARG A 30 -18.44 2.47 -9.86
CA ARG A 30 -17.15 1.81 -9.71
C ARG A 30 -17.07 1.12 -8.36
N VAL A 31 -16.76 -0.17 -8.36
CA VAL A 31 -16.43 -0.93 -7.14
C VAL A 31 -14.95 -0.75 -6.81
N ASN A 32 -14.64 -0.53 -5.55
CA ASN A 32 -13.28 -0.52 -5.03
C ASN A 32 -13.16 -1.53 -3.88
N ASP A 33 -12.19 -2.42 -4.03
CA ASP A 33 -11.97 -3.59 -3.18
C ASP A 33 -10.91 -3.35 -2.09
N PHE A 34 -10.38 -2.13 -2.01
CA PHE A 34 -9.28 -1.82 -1.10
C PHE A 34 -9.75 -1.61 0.34
N GLY A 35 -9.20 -2.41 1.27
CA GLY A 35 -9.55 -2.34 2.68
C GLY A 35 -11.03 -2.65 2.94
N GLY A 36 -11.64 -3.55 2.16
CA GLY A 36 -13.06 -3.88 2.24
C GLY A 36 -13.77 -3.76 0.89
N ARG A 37 -14.96 -3.15 0.87
CA ARG A 37 -15.70 -2.81 -0.34
C ARG A 37 -16.25 -1.40 -0.22
N SER A 38 -16.06 -0.58 -1.25
CA SER A 38 -16.68 0.74 -1.38
C SER A 38 -17.10 0.98 -2.83
N LEU A 39 -18.03 1.91 -3.02
CA LEU A 39 -18.58 2.30 -4.31
C LEU A 39 -18.27 3.77 -4.59
N SER A 40 -18.14 4.13 -5.86
CA SER A 40 -17.96 5.53 -6.26
C SER A 40 -18.64 5.80 -7.60
N THR A 41 -19.32 6.94 -7.71
CA THR A 41 -19.90 7.35 -8.99
C THR A 41 -18.83 7.78 -9.98
N LEU A 42 -19.08 7.52 -11.25
CA LEU A 42 -18.36 8.00 -12.42
C LEU A 42 -19.15 9.14 -13.06
N SER A 43 -18.56 9.84 -14.02
CA SER A 43 -19.28 10.82 -14.86
C SER A 43 -20.44 10.21 -15.64
N THR A 44 -20.39 8.89 -15.88
CA THR A 44 -21.40 8.09 -16.58
C THR A 44 -22.33 7.32 -15.63
N SER A 45 -22.24 7.53 -14.32
CA SER A 45 -23.19 6.96 -13.37
C SER A 45 -24.53 7.69 -13.41
N SER A 46 -25.61 6.95 -13.20
CA SER A 46 -26.92 7.52 -12.91
C SER A 46 -27.44 7.06 -11.56
N MET A 47 -28.17 7.95 -10.89
CA MET A 47 -28.82 7.72 -9.60
C MET A 47 -30.28 8.11 -9.72
N VAL A 48 -31.19 7.22 -9.29
CA VAL A 48 -32.64 7.48 -9.27
C VAL A 48 -33.17 7.13 -7.89
N ALA A 49 -33.91 8.05 -7.29
CA ALA A 49 -34.57 7.82 -6.00
C ALA A 49 -36.00 7.31 -6.20
N ASN A 50 -36.44 6.40 -5.32
CA ASN A 50 -37.79 5.85 -5.26
C ASN A 50 -38.32 5.37 -6.60
N ILE A 51 -37.48 4.65 -7.34
CA ILE A 51 -37.83 4.08 -8.63
C ILE A 51 -38.90 2.99 -8.46
N ASP A 52 -39.91 3.01 -9.33
CA ASP A 52 -40.98 2.02 -9.37
C ASP A 52 -40.50 0.76 -10.14
N ILE A 53 -39.82 -0.13 -9.41
CA ILE A 53 -39.38 -1.44 -9.91
C ILE A 53 -39.68 -2.54 -8.89
N PRO A 54 -39.90 -3.79 -9.36
CA PRO A 54 -40.19 -4.93 -8.48
C PRO A 54 -39.20 -5.11 -7.33
N GLU A 55 -37.92 -4.82 -7.54
CA GLU A 55 -36.85 -4.97 -6.55
C GLU A 55 -36.92 -3.93 -5.41
N ALA A 56 -37.51 -2.76 -5.65
CA ALA A 56 -37.63 -1.71 -4.66
C ALA A 56 -38.70 -2.05 -3.60
N TYR A 57 -39.77 -2.75 -3.98
CA TYR A 57 -40.89 -3.07 -3.08
C TYR A 57 -40.48 -3.94 -1.88
N PRO A 58 -39.78 -5.08 -2.06
CA PRO A 58 -39.28 -5.88 -0.94
C PRO A 58 -38.33 -5.10 -0.05
N LEU A 59 -37.48 -4.25 -0.62
CA LEU A 59 -36.51 -3.46 0.14
C LEU A 59 -37.21 -2.40 1.01
N ARG A 60 -38.25 -1.74 0.49
CA ARG A 60 -39.09 -0.81 1.26
C ARG A 60 -39.77 -1.51 2.42
N SER A 61 -40.48 -2.61 2.12
CA SER A 61 -41.20 -3.41 3.11
C SER A 61 -40.28 -3.94 4.21
N TRP A 62 -39.10 -4.44 3.82
CA TRP A 62 -38.09 -4.90 4.76
C TRP A 62 -37.55 -3.78 5.65
N TYR A 63 -37.23 -2.61 5.06
CA TYR A 63 -36.66 -1.50 5.83
C TYR A 63 -37.65 -0.94 6.84
N ASP A 64 -38.93 -0.81 6.47
CA ASP A 64 -40.00 -0.36 7.36
C ASP A 64 -40.32 -1.35 8.49
N GLY A 65 -40.30 -2.65 8.19
CA GLY A 65 -40.63 -3.67 9.18
C GLY A 65 -39.51 -3.93 10.21
N GLN A 66 -38.27 -4.07 9.74
CA GLN A 66 -37.14 -4.48 10.59
C GLN A 66 -35.81 -3.78 10.29
N GLY A 67 -35.58 -3.36 9.04
CA GLY A 67 -34.27 -2.83 8.63
C GLY A 67 -33.88 -1.53 9.34
N LYS A 68 -34.85 -0.67 9.68
CA LYS A 68 -34.61 0.58 10.43
C LYS A 68 -34.00 0.35 11.82
N MET A 69 -34.28 -0.79 12.45
CA MET A 69 -33.77 -1.17 13.78
C MET A 69 -32.56 -2.12 13.70
N ALA A 70 -32.16 -2.52 12.50
CA ALA A 70 -31.06 -3.46 12.31
C ALA A 70 -29.70 -2.79 12.53
N HIS A 71 -28.76 -3.54 13.11
CA HIS A 71 -27.38 -3.11 13.23
C HIS A 71 -26.58 -3.53 11.99
N PHE A 72 -25.90 -2.58 11.35
CA PHE A 72 -25.07 -2.82 10.17
C PHE A 72 -23.59 -2.71 10.52
N GLN A 73 -22.80 -3.69 10.09
CA GLN A 73 -21.35 -3.63 10.16
C GLN A 73 -20.79 -2.99 8.88
N SER A 74 -19.85 -2.07 8.98
CA SER A 74 -19.19 -1.51 7.80
C SER A 74 -18.43 -2.61 7.05
N TYR A 75 -18.59 -2.68 5.73
CA TYR A 75 -17.79 -3.55 4.87
C TYR A 75 -16.38 -2.98 4.62
N ALA A 76 -16.12 -1.73 4.99
CA ALA A 76 -14.74 -1.21 5.05
C ALA A 76 -14.03 -1.85 6.26
N GLY A 77 -12.97 -2.60 6.00
CA GLY A 77 -12.09 -3.25 6.97
C GLY A 77 -11.48 -2.26 7.96
N GLY A 78 -11.30 -2.74 9.19
CA GLY A 78 -10.95 -1.96 10.39
C GLY A 78 -9.59 -1.27 10.44
N GLY A 79 -9.01 -0.89 9.31
CA GLY A 79 -7.86 0.01 9.25
C GLY A 79 -8.33 1.44 9.03
N GLY A 80 -8.22 2.26 10.07
CA GLY A 80 -8.27 3.74 10.09
C GLY A 80 -9.07 4.47 9.01
N SER A 81 -10.10 5.22 9.43
CA SER A 81 -10.88 6.19 8.64
C SER A 81 -10.19 6.73 7.38
N LEU A 82 -10.33 6.00 6.26
CA LEU A 82 -10.06 6.51 4.93
C LEU A 82 -11.37 7.10 4.43
N THR A 83 -11.38 8.43 4.30
CA THR A 83 -12.43 9.18 3.63
C THR A 83 -12.55 8.65 2.20
N ALA A 84 -13.75 8.24 1.81
CA ALA A 84 -13.98 7.68 0.49
C ALA A 84 -13.81 8.80 -0.54
N GLY A 85 -12.68 8.78 -1.28
CA GLY A 85 -12.38 9.76 -2.31
C GLY A 85 -11.05 10.51 -2.18
N GLN A 86 -10.27 10.34 -1.10
CA GLN A 86 -8.87 10.78 -1.13
C GLN A 86 -8.02 9.70 -1.85
N GLY A 87 -7.38 10.08 -2.95
CA GLY A 87 -6.67 9.22 -3.91
C GLY A 87 -5.45 8.47 -3.34
N GLY A 88 -5.67 7.54 -2.42
CA GLY A 88 -4.61 6.86 -1.68
C GLY A 88 -3.98 5.63 -2.35
N ASP A 89 -4.20 5.40 -3.64
CA ASP A 89 -3.57 4.25 -4.33
C ASP A 89 -3.62 4.31 -5.86
N GLU A 90 -3.59 5.51 -6.45
CA GLU A 90 -3.59 5.62 -7.91
C GLU A 90 -2.26 5.09 -8.49
N LEU A 91 -2.36 4.35 -9.59
CA LEU A 91 -1.19 3.94 -10.37
C LEU A 91 -0.64 5.17 -11.09
N LYS A 92 0.54 5.61 -10.69
CA LYS A 92 1.22 6.79 -11.21
C LYS A 92 2.50 6.41 -11.94
N THR A 93 2.98 7.32 -12.78
CA THR A 93 4.37 7.30 -13.26
C THR A 93 5.28 7.93 -12.22
N ILE A 94 6.58 7.65 -12.29
CA ILE A 94 7.57 8.26 -11.40
C ILE A 94 7.64 9.79 -11.58
N SER A 95 7.49 10.30 -12.81
CA SER A 95 7.44 11.75 -13.03
C SER A 95 6.23 12.38 -12.35
N GLN A 96 5.04 11.77 -12.43
CA GLN A 96 3.85 12.25 -11.72
C GLN A 96 4.07 12.31 -10.21
N VAL A 97 4.68 11.28 -9.61
CA VAL A 97 5.01 11.28 -8.16
C VAL A 97 5.87 12.50 -7.78
N LYS A 98 6.82 12.89 -8.64
CA LYS A 98 7.69 14.05 -8.41
C LYS A 98 6.97 15.37 -8.67
N GLU A 99 6.24 15.48 -9.78
CA GLU A 99 5.52 16.70 -10.19
C GLU A 99 4.39 17.06 -9.22
N GLU A 100 3.68 16.06 -8.70
CA GLU A 100 2.66 16.21 -7.67
C GLU A 100 3.26 16.48 -6.27
N ASN A 101 4.60 16.45 -6.13
CA ASN A 101 5.32 16.68 -4.89
C ASN A 101 4.85 15.78 -3.71
N LEU A 102 4.52 14.52 -4.00
CA LEU A 102 3.99 13.59 -3.00
C LEU A 102 4.95 13.41 -1.82
N GLY A 103 4.40 13.45 -0.60
CA GLY A 103 5.12 13.32 0.66
C GLY A 103 5.53 14.63 1.32
N ASN A 104 5.32 15.79 0.68
CA ASN A 104 5.64 17.10 1.25
C ASN A 104 4.52 17.70 2.11
N GLY A 105 3.33 17.10 2.13
CA GLY A 105 2.23 17.54 3.01
C GLY A 105 2.38 17.07 4.47
N ASP A 106 1.51 17.56 5.34
CA ASP A 106 1.47 17.16 6.76
C ASP A 106 1.16 15.67 6.95
N LYS A 107 0.38 15.11 6.01
CA LYS A 107 -0.01 13.70 6.00
C LYS A 107 0.82 12.94 4.97
N PRO A 108 1.14 11.65 5.24
CA PRO A 108 1.80 10.83 4.25
C PRO A 108 0.88 10.58 3.06
N ASP A 109 1.46 10.60 1.86
CA ASP A 109 0.79 10.24 0.62
C ASP A 109 1.03 8.77 0.30
N TYR A 110 0.06 8.14 -0.35
CA TYR A 110 0.14 6.75 -0.80
C TYR A 110 -0.13 6.70 -2.29
N PHE A 111 0.69 5.94 -3.00
CA PHE A 111 0.61 5.79 -4.45
C PHE A 111 1.14 4.41 -4.86
N THR A 112 0.81 4.00 -6.08
CA THR A 112 1.34 2.77 -6.68
C THR A 112 2.13 3.11 -7.94
N ILE A 113 3.27 2.43 -8.14
CA ILE A 113 4.08 2.51 -9.38
C ILE A 113 4.36 1.11 -9.92
N ASP A 114 4.43 1.01 -11.25
CA ASP A 114 5.00 -0.16 -11.92
C ASP A 114 6.41 0.18 -12.37
N ALA A 115 7.42 -0.42 -11.75
CA ALA A 115 8.82 -0.08 -12.00
C ALA A 115 9.72 -1.31 -12.05
N ASN A 116 10.87 -1.16 -12.70
CA ASN A 116 11.93 -2.17 -12.71
C ASN A 116 12.93 -1.83 -11.61
N ILE A 117 13.39 -2.83 -10.87
CA ILE A 117 14.51 -2.66 -9.94
C ILE A 117 15.76 -2.41 -10.78
N ILE A 118 16.46 -1.29 -10.56
CA ILE A 118 17.68 -0.97 -11.29
C ILE A 118 18.91 -1.37 -10.49
N PHE A 119 18.85 -1.14 -9.18
CA PHE A 119 19.98 -1.36 -8.30
C PHE A 119 19.51 -1.55 -6.86
N ILE A 120 20.08 -2.53 -6.15
CA ILE A 120 19.87 -2.74 -4.73
C ILE A 120 21.20 -2.46 -4.01
N LYS A 121 21.17 -1.62 -2.97
CA LYS A 121 22.36 -1.39 -2.15
C LYS A 121 22.70 -2.65 -1.35
N SER A 122 23.92 -3.14 -1.51
CA SER A 122 24.47 -4.23 -0.71
C SER A 122 24.91 -3.78 0.68
N GLU A 123 25.32 -2.51 0.82
CA GLU A 123 25.67 -1.88 2.09
C GLU A 123 24.42 -1.65 2.95
N ASN A 124 24.51 -1.89 4.26
CA ASN A 124 23.40 -1.72 5.19
C ASN A 124 22.10 -2.41 4.74
N LEU A 125 22.20 -3.60 4.12
CA LEU A 125 21.04 -4.33 3.60
C LEU A 125 20.09 -4.79 4.71
N ALA A 126 20.65 -5.22 5.84
CA ALA A 126 19.93 -5.70 7.01
C ALA A 126 20.65 -5.25 8.29
N TYR A 127 19.94 -5.31 9.42
CA TYR A 127 20.49 -5.02 10.76
C TYR A 127 20.15 -6.12 11.75
N PRO A 128 21.01 -6.38 12.76
CA PRO A 128 20.69 -7.30 13.84
C PRO A 128 19.61 -6.70 14.73
N ALA A 129 18.47 -7.38 14.85
CA ALA A 129 17.31 -6.96 15.62
C ALA A 129 17.01 -7.91 16.79
N CYS A 130 16.23 -7.40 17.74
CA CYS A 130 15.77 -8.16 18.90
C CYS A 130 14.95 -9.39 18.48
N PRO A 131 15.25 -10.60 19.00
CA PRO A 131 14.45 -11.80 18.71
C PRO A 131 13.09 -11.87 19.43
N SER A 132 12.83 -10.98 20.40
CA SER A 132 11.57 -11.01 21.17
C SER A 132 10.36 -10.70 20.28
N GLU A 133 9.23 -11.35 20.57
CA GLU A 133 7.97 -11.07 19.90
C GLU A 133 7.61 -9.58 20.03
N SER A 134 7.20 -8.97 18.92
CA SER A 134 6.81 -7.55 18.83
C SER A 134 7.93 -6.52 19.09
N CYS A 135 9.21 -6.92 19.11
CA CYS A 135 10.34 -5.99 19.18
C CYS A 135 11.20 -6.02 17.91
N ASN A 136 11.35 -4.87 17.25
CA ASN A 136 12.19 -4.70 16.07
C ASN A 136 13.41 -3.80 16.32
N LYS A 137 13.77 -3.56 17.59
CA LYS A 137 14.89 -2.67 17.92
C LYS A 137 16.21 -3.34 17.58
N LYS A 138 17.16 -2.54 17.07
CA LYS A 138 18.53 -2.98 16.83
C LYS A 138 19.14 -3.48 18.14
N VAL A 139 19.86 -4.59 18.06
CA VAL A 139 20.65 -5.13 19.17
C VAL A 139 22.13 -4.91 18.92
N VAL A 140 22.91 -4.85 19.99
CA VAL A 140 24.36 -4.63 19.96
C VAL A 140 25.03 -5.79 20.68
N LEU A 141 26.11 -6.31 20.10
CA LEU A 141 26.91 -7.34 20.76
C LEU A 141 27.68 -6.72 21.93
N ASP A 142 27.42 -7.21 23.14
CA ASP A 142 28.18 -6.84 24.33
C ASP A 142 29.43 -7.73 24.42
N SER A 143 30.60 -7.10 24.28
CA SER A 143 31.89 -7.78 24.31
C SER A 143 32.19 -8.47 25.64
N SER A 144 31.59 -8.06 26.76
CA SER A 144 31.83 -8.64 28.07
C SER A 144 31.03 -9.93 28.29
N SER A 145 29.74 -9.91 27.96
CA SER A 145 28.85 -11.07 28.12
C SER A 145 28.82 -11.99 26.89
N GLN A 146 29.33 -11.53 25.75
CA GLN A 146 29.20 -12.19 24.43
C GLN A 146 27.74 -12.42 24.01
N LEU A 147 26.82 -11.59 24.51
CA LEU A 147 25.40 -11.63 24.18
C LEU A 147 24.98 -10.40 23.38
N TRP A 148 23.99 -10.58 22.52
CA TRP A 148 23.32 -9.49 21.82
C TRP A 148 22.31 -8.82 22.74
N HIS A 149 22.60 -7.60 23.16
CA HIS A 149 21.77 -6.86 24.11
C HIS A 149 20.74 -5.98 23.39
N CYS A 150 19.49 -6.02 23.87
CA CYS A 150 18.43 -5.14 23.44
C CYS A 150 18.10 -4.11 24.53
N GLU A 151 18.33 -2.83 24.27
CA GLU A 151 18.02 -1.75 25.22
C GLU A 151 16.52 -1.62 25.51
N GLN A 152 15.65 -1.90 24.54
CA GLN A 152 14.21 -1.77 24.73
C GLN A 152 13.63 -2.89 25.60
N CYS A 153 14.15 -4.11 25.45
CA CYS A 153 13.66 -5.27 26.21
C CYS A 153 14.47 -5.54 27.47
N GLN A 154 15.64 -4.90 27.61
CA GLN A 154 16.61 -5.14 28.69
C GLN A 154 16.98 -6.65 28.80
N LYS A 155 17.20 -7.29 27.65
CA LYS A 155 17.50 -8.73 27.53
C LYS A 155 18.72 -8.97 26.65
N GLY A 156 19.51 -9.98 27.02
CA GLY A 156 20.60 -10.52 26.20
C GLY A 156 20.15 -11.78 25.45
N PHE A 157 20.62 -11.93 24.22
CA PHE A 157 20.33 -13.07 23.36
C PHE A 157 21.63 -13.71 22.83
N PRO A 158 21.69 -15.04 22.67
CA PRO A 158 22.85 -15.70 22.08
C PRO A 158 23.09 -15.29 20.62
N SER A 159 22.02 -15.03 19.87
CA SER A 159 22.07 -14.61 18.47
C SER A 159 21.00 -13.56 18.17
N PRO A 160 21.24 -12.65 17.21
CA PRO A 160 20.24 -11.69 16.78
C PRO A 160 19.30 -12.33 15.75
N LYS A 161 18.19 -11.65 15.45
CA LYS A 161 17.41 -11.90 14.23
C LYS A 161 17.70 -10.75 13.26
N TYR A 162 18.26 -11.04 12.09
CA TYR A 162 18.44 -10.01 11.06
C TYR A 162 17.10 -9.60 10.46
N ARG A 163 16.97 -8.30 10.16
CA ARG A 163 15.81 -7.74 9.46
C ARG A 163 16.25 -6.80 8.35
N TYR A 164 15.55 -6.83 7.21
CA TYR A 164 15.89 -5.94 6.11
C TYR A 164 15.62 -4.46 6.42
N ILE A 165 16.53 -3.62 5.93
CA ILE A 165 16.43 -2.16 5.78
C ILE A 165 16.98 -1.76 4.41
N MET A 166 16.57 -2.52 3.40
CA MET A 166 17.07 -2.43 2.05
C MET A 166 16.69 -1.13 1.36
N SER A 167 17.68 -0.45 0.79
CA SER A 167 17.47 0.68 -0.09
C SER A 167 17.74 0.25 -1.54
N MET A 168 16.78 0.51 -2.42
CA MET A 168 16.87 0.15 -3.84
C MET A 168 16.45 1.32 -4.73
N SER A 169 17.00 1.36 -5.93
CA SER A 169 16.61 2.26 -6.99
C SER A 169 15.66 1.54 -7.95
N ALA A 170 14.52 2.14 -8.24
CA ALA A 170 13.53 1.63 -9.17
C ALA A 170 13.23 2.66 -10.27
N SER A 171 13.01 2.19 -11.50
CA SER A 171 12.80 3.07 -12.66
C SER A 171 11.66 2.58 -13.55
N ASP A 172 10.91 3.55 -14.06
CA ASP A 172 10.01 3.39 -15.19
C ASP A 172 10.54 4.23 -16.37
N THR A 173 9.76 4.37 -17.43
CA THR A 173 10.13 5.14 -18.63
C THR A 173 10.17 6.65 -18.39
N THR A 174 9.67 7.14 -17.26
CA THR A 174 9.50 8.56 -16.93
C THR A 174 10.51 9.05 -15.88
N GLY A 175 11.16 8.14 -15.17
CA GLY A 175 12.24 8.50 -14.27
C GLY A 175 12.63 7.41 -13.29
N ASN A 176 13.39 7.83 -12.27
CA ASN A 176 13.95 6.97 -11.23
C ASN A 176 13.54 7.45 -9.82
N LEU A 177 13.31 6.51 -8.90
CA LEU A 177 13.10 6.76 -7.46
C LEU A 177 13.96 5.82 -6.60
N TRP A 178 14.36 6.31 -5.44
CA TRP A 178 14.90 5.49 -4.37
C TRP A 178 13.77 5.06 -3.44
N LEU A 179 13.65 3.74 -3.24
CA LEU A 179 12.65 3.08 -2.43
C LEU A 179 13.31 2.40 -1.22
N GLN A 180 12.64 2.49 -0.07
CA GLN A 180 13.01 1.78 1.15
C GLN A 180 12.11 0.56 1.33
N CYS A 181 12.71 -0.63 1.40
CA CYS A 181 12.05 -1.88 1.77
C CYS A 181 12.43 -2.26 3.20
N PHE A 182 11.46 -2.81 3.94
CA PHE A 182 11.65 -3.39 5.27
C PHE A 182 11.53 -4.90 5.19
N ASP A 183 11.62 -5.59 6.32
CA ASP A 183 11.75 -7.05 6.38
C ASP A 183 10.82 -7.84 5.45
N ASP A 184 9.51 -7.57 5.50
CA ASP A 184 8.53 -8.31 4.70
C ASP A 184 8.70 -8.03 3.20
N THR A 185 8.88 -6.76 2.80
CA THR A 185 9.04 -6.37 1.40
C THR A 185 10.43 -6.74 0.85
N GLY A 186 11.47 -6.64 1.67
CA GLY A 186 12.82 -7.07 1.34
C GLY A 186 12.92 -8.58 1.13
N SER A 187 12.19 -9.36 1.93
CA SER A 187 12.10 -10.81 1.76
C SER A 187 11.43 -11.18 0.43
N VAL A 188 10.42 -10.43 0.00
CA VAL A 188 9.81 -10.60 -1.34
C VAL A 188 10.79 -10.24 -2.45
N VAL A 189 11.48 -9.09 -2.34
CA VAL A 189 12.46 -8.64 -3.35
C VAL A 189 13.59 -9.66 -3.55
N LEU A 190 14.19 -10.13 -2.46
CA LEU A 190 15.33 -11.06 -2.53
C LEU A 190 14.92 -12.53 -2.58
N GLY A 191 13.67 -12.86 -2.26
CA GLY A 191 13.13 -14.23 -2.21
C GLY A 191 13.80 -15.12 -1.15
N THR A 192 14.33 -14.53 -0.08
CA THR A 192 15.01 -15.21 1.03
C THR A 192 14.90 -14.32 2.27
N SER A 193 15.10 -14.89 3.45
CA SER A 193 15.07 -14.12 4.69
C SER A 193 16.35 -13.29 4.90
N ALA A 194 16.25 -12.25 5.73
CA ALA A 194 17.41 -11.45 6.12
C ALA A 194 18.48 -12.27 6.87
N ASN A 195 18.10 -13.34 7.59
CA ASN A 195 19.07 -14.22 8.23
C ASN A 195 19.92 -14.98 7.21
N GLU A 196 19.26 -15.64 6.25
CA GLU A 196 19.92 -16.45 5.22
C GLU A 196 20.85 -15.62 4.34
N ILE A 197 20.42 -14.42 3.93
CA ILE A 197 21.26 -13.56 3.10
C ILE A 197 22.48 -13.02 3.86
N MET A 198 22.35 -12.78 5.17
CA MET A 198 23.47 -12.29 5.99
C MET A 198 24.45 -13.42 6.32
N GLU A 199 23.98 -14.65 6.46
CA GLU A 199 24.86 -15.83 6.53
C GLU A 199 25.66 -16.00 5.23
N LEU A 200 25.02 -15.81 4.07
CA LEU A 200 25.72 -15.80 2.78
C LEU A 200 26.72 -14.64 2.67
N HIS A 201 26.38 -13.46 3.18
CA HIS A 201 27.30 -12.31 3.21
C HIS A 201 28.62 -12.65 3.90
N ASP A 202 28.56 -13.38 5.01
CA ASP A 202 29.72 -13.71 5.84
C ASP A 202 30.47 -14.97 5.35
N SER A 203 29.77 -15.93 4.76
CA SER A 203 30.33 -17.22 4.33
C SER A 203 30.73 -17.28 2.85
N ASN A 204 30.00 -16.62 1.96
CA ASN A 204 30.21 -16.65 0.52
C ASN A 204 29.77 -15.34 -0.14
N ARG A 205 30.70 -14.37 -0.17
CA ARG A 205 30.46 -13.04 -0.70
C ARG A 205 30.06 -13.04 -2.19
N GLU A 206 30.61 -13.94 -2.99
CA GLU A 206 30.31 -14.02 -4.42
C GLU A 206 28.86 -14.44 -4.69
N GLU A 207 28.37 -15.46 -3.99
CA GLU A 207 26.96 -15.88 -4.12
C GLU A 207 26.01 -14.83 -3.52
N PHE A 208 26.40 -14.12 -2.46
CA PHE A 208 25.65 -12.98 -1.93
C PHE A 208 25.45 -11.89 -3.00
N ASP A 209 26.54 -11.45 -3.65
CA ASP A 209 26.47 -10.42 -4.68
C ASP A 209 25.70 -10.91 -5.91
N ALA A 210 25.87 -12.19 -6.30
CA ALA A 210 25.11 -12.81 -7.39
C ALA A 210 23.60 -12.86 -7.09
N ARG A 211 23.20 -13.18 -5.85
CA ARG A 211 21.79 -13.21 -5.43
C ARG A 211 21.12 -11.85 -5.52
N ILE A 212 21.81 -10.80 -5.11
CA ILE A 212 21.30 -9.42 -5.23
C ILE A 212 21.20 -9.03 -6.70
N ASN A 213 22.23 -9.29 -7.49
CA ASN A 213 22.27 -8.90 -8.91
C ASN A 213 21.20 -9.59 -9.75
N ARG A 214 20.86 -10.86 -9.45
CA ARG A 214 19.75 -11.59 -10.11
C ARG A 214 18.38 -10.93 -9.93
N ARG A 215 18.23 -10.00 -8.97
CA ARG A 215 16.98 -9.26 -8.76
C ARG A 215 16.90 -7.97 -9.55
N ASN A 216 18.01 -7.48 -10.11
CA ASN A 216 18.00 -6.32 -10.99
C ASN A 216 17.18 -6.62 -12.27
N PHE A 217 16.56 -5.58 -12.80
CA PHE A 217 15.66 -5.57 -13.96
C PHE A 217 14.37 -6.37 -13.82
N LEU A 218 14.10 -6.97 -12.66
CA LEU A 218 12.78 -7.52 -12.36
C LEU A 218 11.78 -6.38 -12.19
N LYS A 219 10.60 -6.58 -12.78
CA LYS A 219 9.52 -5.60 -12.79
C LYS A 219 8.45 -5.98 -11.79
N TYR A 220 8.08 -5.02 -10.95
CA TYR A 220 7.03 -5.20 -9.95
C TYR A 220 6.09 -4.01 -9.90
N ARG A 221 4.94 -4.25 -9.29
CA ARG A 221 4.04 -3.22 -8.81
C ARG A 221 4.35 -2.93 -7.34
N PHE A 222 4.83 -1.72 -7.08
CA PHE A 222 5.17 -1.23 -5.75
C PHE A 222 4.08 -0.29 -5.26
N ARG A 223 3.50 -0.63 -4.11
CA ARG A 223 2.73 0.34 -3.35
C ARG A 223 3.64 1.06 -2.38
N CYS A 224 3.64 2.38 -2.46
CA CYS A 224 4.56 3.23 -1.75
C CYS A 224 3.84 4.21 -0.83
N ARG A 225 4.50 4.54 0.27
CA ARG A 225 4.18 5.64 1.17
C ARG A 225 5.26 6.71 1.02
N ALA A 226 4.87 7.92 0.63
CA ALA A 226 5.75 9.09 0.65
C ALA A 226 5.53 9.88 1.94
N LYS A 227 6.62 10.23 2.62
CA LYS A 227 6.58 11.15 3.76
C LYS A 227 7.89 11.92 3.86
N SER A 228 7.79 13.23 4.11
CA SER A 228 8.96 14.03 4.44
C SER A 228 9.50 13.68 5.82
N GLU A 229 10.81 13.48 5.89
CA GLU A 229 11.54 13.36 7.14
C GLU A 229 12.57 14.49 7.21
N VAL A 230 12.61 15.18 8.35
CA VAL A 230 13.62 16.20 8.64
C VAL A 230 14.76 15.52 9.39
N TYR A 231 15.96 15.56 8.80
CA TYR A 231 17.18 15.07 9.43
C TYR A 231 18.27 16.12 9.27
N ASN A 232 18.89 16.54 10.39
CA ASN A 232 19.89 17.62 10.43
C ASN A 232 19.46 18.85 9.62
N ASP A 233 18.27 19.38 9.92
CA ASP A 233 17.66 20.56 9.26
C ASP A 233 17.42 20.45 7.75
N THR A 234 17.63 19.26 7.17
CA THR A 234 17.32 18.98 5.76
C THR A 234 16.05 18.15 5.67
N SER A 235 15.04 18.70 5.01
CA SER A 235 13.79 18.01 4.68
C SER A 235 14.00 17.14 3.44
N ARG A 236 13.77 15.83 3.54
CA ARG A 236 13.82 14.92 2.40
C ARG A 236 12.64 13.96 2.43
N VAL A 237 11.93 13.87 1.29
CA VAL A 237 10.89 12.87 1.11
C VAL A 237 11.51 11.47 1.05
N ARG A 238 11.02 10.57 1.90
CA ARG A 238 11.31 9.14 1.84
C ARG A 238 10.13 8.39 1.26
N TYR A 239 10.43 7.50 0.31
CA TYR A 239 9.47 6.59 -0.30
C TYR A 239 9.67 5.19 0.27
N THR A 240 8.70 4.73 1.06
CA THR A 240 8.73 3.40 1.70
C THR A 240 7.79 2.46 0.97
N VAL A 241 8.25 1.28 0.61
CA VAL A 241 7.41 0.23 0.01
C VAL A 241 6.58 -0.42 1.10
N VAL A 242 5.26 -0.35 0.94
CA VAL A 242 4.26 -0.94 1.83
C VAL A 242 3.94 -2.37 1.40
N SER A 243 3.82 -2.60 0.09
CA SER A 243 3.59 -3.93 -0.48
C SER A 243 4.15 -4.04 -1.90
N ILE A 244 4.44 -5.27 -2.30
CA ILE A 244 4.97 -5.62 -3.62
C ILE A 244 4.07 -6.70 -4.20
N SER A 245 3.77 -6.58 -5.49
CA SER A 245 3.05 -7.60 -6.25
C SER A 245 3.68 -7.80 -7.62
N GLU A 246 3.59 -9.02 -8.12
CA GLU A 246 3.94 -9.32 -9.51
C GLU A 246 2.98 -8.60 -10.46
N ILE A 247 3.46 -8.32 -11.66
CA ILE A 247 2.65 -7.69 -12.70
C ILE A 247 1.92 -8.78 -13.48
N ASP A 248 0.59 -8.73 -13.46
CA ASP A 248 -0.23 -9.46 -14.42
C ASP A 248 -0.12 -8.77 -15.79
N PHE A 249 0.74 -9.33 -16.64
CA PHE A 249 0.97 -8.80 -17.98
C PHE A 249 -0.27 -8.86 -18.88
N VAL A 250 -1.20 -9.79 -18.66
CA VAL A 250 -2.44 -9.87 -19.44
C VAL A 250 -3.35 -8.71 -19.07
N ALA A 251 -3.60 -8.52 -17.77
CA ALA A 251 -4.41 -7.42 -17.27
C ALA A 251 -3.79 -6.05 -17.63
N GLU A 252 -2.46 -5.89 -17.49
CA GLU A 252 -1.79 -4.65 -17.84
C GLU A 252 -1.79 -4.36 -19.34
N SER A 253 -1.64 -5.38 -20.19
CA SER A 253 -1.76 -5.21 -21.64
C SER A 253 -3.13 -4.68 -22.03
N MET A 254 -4.19 -5.26 -21.45
CA MET A 254 -5.56 -4.80 -21.68
C MET A 254 -5.82 -3.38 -21.16
N ARG A 255 -5.26 -3.02 -20.00
CA ARG A 255 -5.34 -1.65 -19.46
C ARG A 255 -4.68 -0.65 -20.40
N LYS A 256 -3.47 -0.97 -20.87
CA LYS A 256 -2.72 -0.12 -21.81
C LYS A 256 -3.42 0.00 -23.16
N PHE A 257 -4.00 -1.09 -23.67
CA PHE A 257 -4.77 -1.07 -24.91
C PHE A 257 -5.92 -0.05 -24.84
N LYS A 258 -6.71 -0.06 -23.76
CA LYS A 258 -7.79 0.93 -23.55
C LYS A 258 -7.30 2.38 -23.48
N ILE A 259 -6.10 2.60 -22.92
CA ILE A 259 -5.48 3.92 -22.89
C ILE A 259 -5.10 4.35 -24.31
N ILE A 260 -4.51 3.44 -25.09
CA ILE A 260 -4.14 3.70 -26.49
C ILE A 260 -5.37 4.01 -27.35
N GLU A 261 -6.48 3.28 -27.18
CA GLU A 261 -7.75 3.54 -27.89
C GLU A 261 -8.36 4.92 -27.58
N SER A 262 -7.95 5.57 -26.51
CA SER A 262 -8.46 6.90 -26.15
C SER A 262 -7.77 8.07 -26.87
N TYR A 263 -6.69 7.80 -27.61
CA TYR A 263 -5.98 8.76 -28.46
C TYR A 263 -6.50 8.71 -29.90
#